data_AF-W1YQE2-F1
#
_entry.id   AF-W1YQE2-F1
#
_cell.length_a   1.000
_cell.length_b   1.000
_cell.length_c   1.000
_cell.angle_alpha   90.00
_cell.angle_beta   90.00
_cell.angle_gamma   90.00
#
_symmetry.space_group_name_H-M   'P 1'
#
loop_
_entity.id
_entity.type
_entity.pdbx_description
1 polymer ?
#
loop_
_entity_poly.entity_id
_entity_poly.type
_entity_poly.pdbx_seq_one_letter_code
_entity_poly.pdbx_strand_id
1 'polypeptide(L)' 'EHEAPDAKSADANIAFCMAMTPEAEQLLPVLQRYGFETLEKLAVLG' A
#
# COMPACT_ATOMS: atom_id res chain seq x y z
N GLU A 1 4.30 -17.57 19.71
CA GLU A 1 3.60 -17.35 18.42
C GLU A 1 2.28 -16.63 18.66
N HIS A 2 2.09 -15.43 18.11
CA HIS A 2 0.79 -14.74 18.12
C HIS A 2 0.11 -15.02 16.79
N GLU A 3 -1.07 -15.65 16.81
CA GLU A 3 -1.88 -15.79 15.59
C GLU A 3 -2.22 -14.41 15.04
N ALA A 4 -2.14 -14.27 13.72
CA ALA A 4 -2.59 -13.05 13.08
C ALA A 4 -4.11 -12.89 13.32
N PRO A 5 -4.58 -11.69 13.66
CA PRO A 5 -6.01 -11.45 13.85
C PRO A 5 -6.77 -11.70 12.56
N ASP A 6 -8.04 -12.10 12.67
CA ASP A 6 -8.91 -12.29 11.51
C ASP A 6 -8.94 -11.02 10.64
N ALA A 7 -8.61 -11.18 9.36
CA ALA A 7 -8.70 -10.12 8.37
C ALA A 7 -10.14 -9.59 8.31
N LYS A 8 -10.30 -8.27 8.48
CA LYS A 8 -11.62 -7.60 8.44
C LYS A 8 -12.00 -7.09 7.05
N SER A 9 -11.08 -7.16 6.10
CA SER A 9 -11.32 -6.86 4.69
C SER A 9 -10.96 -8.07 3.83
N ALA A 10 -11.74 -8.25 2.76
CA ALA A 10 -11.45 -9.20 1.69
C ALA A 10 -10.64 -8.57 0.54
N ASP A 11 -10.41 -7.25 0.60
CA ASP A 11 -9.66 -6.53 -0.41
C ASP A 11 -8.15 -6.84 -0.32
N ALA A 12 -7.47 -6.70 -1.45
CA ALA A 12 -6.01 -6.79 -1.50
C ALA A 12 -5.35 -5.65 -0.69
N ASN A 13 -4.13 -5.89 -0.22
CA ASN A 13 -3.37 -4.85 0.46
C ASN A 13 -3.04 -3.72 -0.52
N ILE A 14 -3.25 -2.48 -0.08
CA ILE A 14 -3.00 -1.26 -0.85
C ILE A 14 -1.92 -0.41 -0.20
N ALA A 15 -1.02 0.14 -1.00
CA ALA A 15 -0.05 1.14 -0.54
C ALA A 15 -0.56 2.55 -0.86
N PHE A 16 -0.37 3.48 0.08
CA PHE A 16 -0.68 4.89 -0.12
C PHE A 16 0.57 5.76 0.02
N CYS A 17 0.69 6.79 -0.81
CA CYS A 17 1.68 7.87 -0.65
C CYS A 17 0.99 9.24 -0.47
N MET A 18 1.65 10.19 0.20
CA MET A 18 1.14 11.56 0.33
C MET A 18 1.33 12.38 -0.96
N ALA A 19 2.32 12.01 -1.77
CA ALA A 19 2.62 12.64 -3.05
C ALA A 19 3.04 11.56 -4.05
N MET A 20 2.46 11.63 -5.25
CA MET A 20 2.88 10.80 -6.38
C MET A 20 4.09 11.46 -7.04
N THR A 21 5.28 11.15 -6.53
CA THR A 21 6.56 11.62 -7.10
C THR A 21 7.22 10.49 -7.91
N PRO A 22 8.16 10.80 -8.82
CA PRO A 22 8.87 9.78 -9.58
C PRO A 22 9.61 8.75 -8.70
N GLU A 23 10.08 9.16 -7.52
CA GLU A 23 10.72 8.27 -6.55
C GLU A 23 9.71 7.33 -5.89
N ALA A 24 8.49 7.81 -5.62
CA ALA A 24 7.41 6.97 -5.10
C ALA A 24 6.98 5.92 -6.13
N GLU A 25 6.87 6.30 -7.40
CA GLU A 25 6.55 5.36 -8.49
C GLU A 25 7.62 4.26 -8.64
N GLN A 26 8.90 4.58 -8.44
CA GLN A 26 10.00 3.59 -8.45
C GLN A 26 9.88 2.54 -7.35
N LEU A 27 9.10 2.79 -6.29
CA LEU A 27 8.85 1.80 -5.23
C LEU A 27 7.79 0.77 -5.61
N LEU A 28 6.94 1.03 -6.62
CA LEU A 28 5.88 0.10 -7.03
C LEU A 28 6.35 -1.35 -7.27
N PRO A 29 7.41 -1.64 -8.04
CA PRO A 29 7.87 -3.01 -8.24
C PRO A 29 8.37 -3.66 -6.94
N VAL A 30 8.84 -2.89 -5.97
CA VAL A 30 9.20 -3.40 -4.65
C VAL A 30 7.94 -3.71 -3.86
N LEU A 31 6.98 -2.79 -3.81
CA LEU A 31 5.69 -2.94 -3.11
C LEU A 31 4.91 -4.16 -3.60
N GLN A 32 4.89 -4.42 -4.90
CA GLN A 32 4.26 -5.60 -5.49
C GLN A 32 4.88 -6.91 -4.98
N ARG A 33 6.21 -6.95 -4.76
CA ARG A 33 6.89 -8.10 -4.18
C ARG A 33 6.56 -8.32 -2.71
N TYR A 34 6.06 -7.30 -2.02
CA TYR A 34 5.56 -7.36 -0.65
C TYR A 34 4.05 -7.61 -0.56
N GLY A 35 3.36 -7.80 -1.69
CA GLY A 35 1.93 -8.07 -1.73
C GLY A 35 1.04 -6.82 -1.75
N PHE A 36 1.60 -5.65 -2.06
CA PHE A 36 0.83 -4.44 -2.35
C PHE A 36 0.72 -4.26 -3.87
N GLU A 37 -0.44 -4.57 -4.42
CA GLU A 37 -0.63 -4.61 -5.88
C GLU A 37 -0.56 -3.21 -6.51
N THR A 38 -1.01 -2.20 -5.77
CA THR A 38 -1.16 -0.81 -6.22
C THR A 38 -0.52 0.19 -5.27
N LEU A 39 -0.15 1.36 -5.82
CA LEU A 39 0.26 2.55 -5.09
C LEU A 39 -0.66 3.71 -5.45
N GLU A 40 -1.36 4.27 -4.47
CA GLU A 40 -2.30 5.37 -4.67
C GLU A 40 -1.92 6.63 -3.89
N LYS A 41 -2.25 7.81 -4.44
CA LYS A 41 -2.07 9.07 -3.71
C LYS A 41 -3.22 9.29 -2.74
N LEU A 42 -2.91 9.38 -1.45
CA LEU A 42 -3.89 9.65 -0.41
C LEU A 42 -4.33 11.13 -0.45
N ALA A 43 -5.64 11.36 -0.52
CA ALA A 43 -6.22 12.68 -0.36
C ALA A 43 -6.27 13.05 1.13
N VAL A 44 -5.29 13.81 1.60
CA VAL A 44 -5.26 14.30 2.99
C VAL A 44 -6.04 15.62 3.06
N LEU A 45 -7.13 15.64 3.82
CA LEU A 45 -7.82 16.88 4.21
C LEU A 45 -7.03 17.51 5.35
N GLY A 46 -6.32 18.59 5.06
CA GLY A 46 -5.49 19.34 6.03
C GLY A 46 -6.31 20.12 7.04
#